data_AF-A0A497D4N9-F1
#
_entry.id   AF-A0A497D4N9-F1
#
_cell.length_a   1.000
_cell.length_b   1.000
_cell.length_c   1.000
_cell.angle_alpha   90.00
_cell.angle_beta   90.00
_cell.angle_gamma   90.00
#
_symmetry.space_group_name_H-M   'P 1'
#
loop_
_entity.id
_entity.type
_entity.pdbx_description
1 polymer ?
#
loop_
_entity_poly.entity_id
_entity_poly.type
_entity_poly.pdbx_seq_one_letter_code
_entity_poly.pdbx_strand_id
1 'polypeptide(L)'
;MIWRQANTYERELREMFGVEFIGLEAPDEFLLEDWDGPPPMRRDFDTEAYADDTFWHRPGREDALDVREEIIRRSREEIPDFAKKYSR
;
A
#
# COMPACT_ATOMS: atom_id res chain seq x y z
N MET A 1 1.10 18.46 -26.28
CA MET A 1 0.02 18.18 -25.32
C MET A 1 -1.21 18.99 -25.68
N ILE A 2 -2.39 18.36 -25.84
CA ILE A 2 -3.63 19.05 -26.26
C ILE A 2 -4.32 19.73 -25.06
N TRP A 3 -4.24 19.11 -23.87
CA TRP A 3 -4.81 19.62 -22.63
C TRP A 3 -3.72 19.86 -21.59
N ARG A 4 -3.47 21.12 -21.23
CA ARG A 4 -2.41 21.46 -20.28
C ARG A 4 -2.66 20.90 -18.88
N GLN A 5 -3.93 20.75 -18.51
CA GLN A 5 -4.37 20.18 -17.25
C GLN A 5 -4.04 18.69 -17.11
N ALA A 6 -3.82 17.98 -18.22
CA ALA A 6 -3.44 16.56 -18.21
C ALA A 6 -2.02 16.35 -17.66
N ASN A 7 -1.16 17.37 -17.75
CA ASN A 7 0.25 17.24 -17.38
C ASN A 7 0.45 16.72 -15.95
N THR A 8 -0.32 17.24 -14.99
CA THR A 8 -0.22 16.80 -13.58
C THR A 8 -0.59 15.33 -13.41
N TYR A 9 -1.63 14.88 -14.10
CA TYR A 9 -2.07 13.48 -14.06
C TYR A 9 -1.09 12.55 -14.77
N GLU A 10 -0.50 12.98 -15.88
CA GLU A 10 0.53 12.21 -16.59
C GLU A 10 1.77 12.01 -15.71
N ARG A 11 2.19 13.03 -14.95
CA ARG A 11 3.29 12.92 -13.97
C ARG A 11 2.95 11.94 -12.85
N GLU A 12 1.77 12.07 -12.26
CA GLU A 12 1.29 11.14 -11.21
C GLU A 12 1.24 9.70 -11.72
N LEU A 13 0.66 9.45 -12.91
CA LEU A 13 0.56 8.12 -13.48
C LEU A 13 1.93 7.52 -13.81
N ARG A 14 2.89 8.37 -14.25
CA ARG A 14 4.26 7.93 -14.48
C ARG A 14 4.92 7.44 -13.20
N GLU A 15 4.81 8.17 -12.10
CA GLU A 15 5.44 7.80 -10.83
C GLU A 15 4.72 6.65 -10.12
N MET A 16 3.40 6.73 -10.02
CA MET A 16 2.62 5.78 -9.23
C MET A 16 2.44 4.43 -9.93
N PHE A 17 2.39 4.42 -11.27
CA PHE A 17 2.13 3.22 -12.08
C PHE A 17 3.25 2.86 -13.06
N GLY A 18 4.25 3.72 -13.27
CA GLY A 18 5.35 3.47 -14.20
C GLY A 18 5.00 3.69 -15.67
N VAL A 19 3.97 4.49 -15.98
CA VAL A 19 3.52 4.73 -17.38
C VAL A 19 4.34 5.84 -18.04
N GLU A 20 5.02 5.54 -19.14
CA GLU A 20 5.79 6.55 -19.89
C GLU A 20 4.92 7.36 -20.87
N PHE A 21 5.13 8.67 -20.90
CA PHE A 21 4.42 9.61 -21.79
C PHE A 21 5.40 10.35 -22.71
N ILE A 22 5.07 10.44 -23.99
CA ILE A 22 5.88 11.16 -24.98
C ILE A 22 5.63 12.67 -24.85
N GLY A 23 6.71 13.45 -24.65
CA GLY A 23 6.65 14.91 -24.62
C GLY A 23 6.20 15.50 -23.28
N LEU A 24 6.43 14.78 -22.18
CA LEU A 24 6.18 15.26 -20.82
C LEU A 24 7.06 16.47 -20.49
N GLU A 25 6.44 17.61 -20.13
CA GLU A 25 7.15 18.89 -19.92
C GLU A 25 7.99 18.94 -18.63
N ALA A 26 7.71 18.10 -17.63
CA ALA A 26 8.38 18.10 -16.33
C ALA A 26 8.64 16.66 -15.86
N PRO A 27 9.68 16.00 -16.40
CA PRO A 27 9.98 14.61 -16.14
C PRO A 27 10.74 14.38 -14.82
N ASP A 28 10.97 15.40 -14.00
CA ASP A 28 11.59 15.26 -12.69
C ASP A 28 10.54 14.83 -11.63
N GLU A 29 11.03 14.42 -10.46
CA GLU A 29 10.23 13.98 -9.31
C GLU A 29 9.06 14.94 -8.98
N PHE A 30 7.92 14.36 -8.61
CA PHE A 30 6.69 15.08 -8.35
C PHE A 30 6.04 14.72 -7.00
N LEU A 31 5.73 13.45 -6.76
CA LEU A 31 5.07 12.96 -5.55
C LEU A 31 5.99 12.03 -4.75
N LEU A 32 6.73 11.16 -5.44
CA LEU A 32 7.58 10.15 -4.84
C LEU A 32 9.01 10.68 -4.65
N GLU A 33 9.18 11.67 -3.78
CA GLU A 33 10.50 12.18 -3.39
C GLU A 33 11.29 11.12 -2.59
N ASP A 34 12.57 10.91 -2.94
CA ASP A 34 13.46 9.94 -2.28
C ASP A 34 12.94 8.48 -2.30
N TRP A 35 12.19 8.13 -3.36
CA TRP A 35 11.67 6.79 -3.57
C TRP A 35 12.44 6.04 -4.66
N ASP A 36 13.27 5.10 -4.23
CA ASP A 36 14.03 4.22 -5.14
C ASP A 36 13.30 2.91 -5.49
N GLY A 37 12.10 2.72 -4.95
CA GLY A 37 11.33 1.49 -5.11
C GLY A 37 10.55 1.40 -6.44
N PRO A 38 9.91 0.25 -6.72
CA PRO A 38 9.00 0.13 -7.85
C PRO A 38 7.76 1.03 -7.68
N PRO A 39 6.99 1.30 -8.75
CA PRO A 39 5.78 2.13 -8.67
C PRO A 39 4.78 1.58 -7.63
N PRO A 40 4.43 2.33 -6.57
CA PRO A 40 3.68 1.79 -5.43
C PRO A 40 2.25 1.33 -5.74
N MET A 41 1.64 1.84 -6.81
CA MET A 41 0.26 1.48 -7.19
C MET A 41 0.21 0.33 -8.20
N ARG A 42 1.36 -0.25 -8.55
CA ARG A 42 1.43 -1.42 -9.44
C ARG A 42 0.95 -2.67 -8.68
N ARG A 43 0.15 -3.50 -9.35
CA ARG A 43 -0.52 -4.66 -8.71
C ARG A 43 0.42 -5.77 -8.26
N ASP A 44 1.57 -5.86 -8.89
CA ASP A 44 2.66 -6.79 -8.58
C ASP A 44 3.60 -6.26 -7.48
N PHE A 45 3.39 -5.03 -6.99
CA PHE A 45 4.11 -4.52 -5.83
C PHE A 45 3.48 -5.04 -4.54
N ASP A 46 4.25 -5.80 -3.76
CA ASP A 46 3.85 -6.28 -2.44
C ASP A 46 4.21 -5.23 -1.38
N THR A 47 3.20 -4.45 -0.99
CA THR A 47 3.37 -3.37 0.00
C THR A 47 3.63 -3.89 1.40
N GLU A 48 3.15 -5.08 1.74
CA GLU A 48 3.35 -5.68 3.06
C GLU A 48 4.77 -6.19 3.19
N ALA A 49 5.25 -6.96 2.20
CA ALA A 49 6.62 -7.42 2.18
C ALA A 49 7.63 -6.25 2.19
N TYR A 50 7.37 -5.21 1.39
CA TYR A 50 8.22 -4.02 1.39
C TYR A 50 8.27 -3.34 2.77
N ALA A 51 7.12 -3.23 3.45
CA ALA A 51 7.06 -2.60 4.76
C ALA A 51 7.84 -3.40 5.81
N ASP A 52 7.71 -4.73 5.78
CA ASP A 52 8.38 -5.63 6.71
C ASP A 52 9.92 -5.63 6.52
N ASP A 53 10.39 -5.55 5.27
CA ASP A 53 11.82 -5.51 4.95
C ASP A 53 12.47 -4.14 5.23
N THR A 54 11.69 -3.05 5.06
CA THR A 54 12.22 -1.68 5.14
C THR A 54 12.14 -1.09 6.53
N PHE A 55 11.09 -1.41 7.29
CA PHE A 55 10.80 -0.77 8.56
C PHE A 55 10.89 -1.72 9.74
N TRP A 56 11.39 -1.21 10.87
CA TRP A 56 11.37 -1.96 12.12
C TRP A 56 9.97 -1.98 12.72
N HIS A 57 9.46 -3.18 13.03
CA HIS A 57 8.21 -3.33 13.76
C HIS A 57 8.39 -3.04 15.25
N ARG A 58 7.73 -1.98 15.73
CA ARG A 58 7.58 -1.76 17.16
C ARG A 58 6.83 -2.95 17.79
N PRO A 59 7.25 -3.46 18.96
CA PRO A 59 6.41 -4.39 19.70
C PRO A 59 5.02 -3.78 19.91
N GLY A 60 3.99 -4.60 19.69
CA GLY A 60 2.60 -4.23 19.93
C GLY A 60 2.38 -3.75 21.37
N ARG A 61 1.29 -3.02 21.60
CA ARG A 61 0.91 -2.69 22.98
C ARG A 61 0.53 -3.98 23.71
N GLU A 62 0.81 -4.04 25.02
CA GLU A 62 0.47 -5.21 25.84
C GLU A 62 -1.04 -5.51 25.87
N ASP A 63 -1.87 -4.50 25.62
CA ASP A 63 -3.33 -4.58 25.56
C ASP A 63 -3.88 -4.75 24.14
N ALA A 64 -3.02 -4.89 23.13
CA ALA A 64 -3.41 -5.13 21.74
C ALA A 64 -3.86 -6.60 21.58
N LEU A 65 -5.04 -6.90 22.11
CA LEU A 65 -5.71 -8.19 21.92
C LEU A 65 -6.21 -8.31 20.47
N ASP A 66 -6.13 -9.50 19.88
CA ASP A 66 -6.83 -9.77 18.63
C ASP A 66 -8.35 -9.65 18.89
N VAL A 67 -8.97 -8.71 18.18
CA VAL A 67 -10.40 -8.40 18.30
C VAL A 67 -11.26 -9.64 18.01
N ARG A 68 -10.84 -10.51 17.10
CA ARG A 68 -11.57 -11.73 16.74
C ARG A 68 -11.47 -12.78 17.84
N GLU A 69 -10.30 -12.95 18.43
CA GLU A 69 -10.12 -13.83 19.60
C GLU A 69 -10.93 -13.32 20.79
N GLU A 70 -10.97 -12.00 21.02
CA GLU A 70 -11.79 -11.38 22.05
C GLU A 70 -13.30 -11.60 21.80
N ILE A 71 -13.74 -11.46 20.55
CA ILE A 71 -15.13 -11.73 20.17
C ILE A 71 -15.48 -13.19 20.42
N ILE A 72 -14.63 -14.16 20.04
CA ILE A 72 -14.85 -15.60 20.33
C ILE A 72 -14.99 -15.82 21.83
N ARG A 73 -14.08 -15.27 22.63
CA ARG A 73 -14.08 -15.43 24.08
C ARG A 73 -15.39 -14.92 24.71
N ARG A 74 -15.96 -13.86 24.14
CA ARG A 74 -17.23 -13.26 24.58
C ARG A 74 -18.47 -13.99 24.05
N SER A 75 -18.48 -14.38 22.78
CA SER A 75 -19.65 -14.94 22.10
C SER A 75 -19.85 -16.44 22.35
N ARG A 76 -18.78 -17.19 22.70
CA ARG A 76 -18.77 -18.66 22.80
C ARG A 76 -19.17 -19.37 21.49
N GLU A 77 -19.11 -18.67 20.37
CA GLU A 77 -19.41 -19.20 19.05
C GLU A 77 -18.11 -19.39 18.26
N GLU A 78 -18.00 -20.51 17.53
CA GLU A 78 -16.83 -20.78 16.70
C GLU A 78 -16.89 -19.99 15.39
N ILE A 79 -15.79 -19.29 15.06
CA ILE A 79 -15.67 -18.58 13.79
C ILE A 79 -15.56 -19.62 12.65
N PRO A 80 -16.33 -19.45 11.56
CA PRO A 80 -16.20 -20.29 10.37
C PRO A 80 -14.76 -20.33 9.85
N ASP A 81 -14.29 -21.50 9.39
CA ASP A 81 -12.89 -21.71 9.01
C ASP A 81 -12.38 -20.74 7.92
N PHE A 82 -13.26 -20.23 7.06
CA PHE A 82 -12.90 -19.24 6.04
C PHE A 82 -12.44 -17.90 6.65
N ALA A 83 -12.96 -17.52 7.83
CA ALA A 83 -12.61 -16.26 8.48
C ALA A 83 -11.31 -16.36 9.29
N LYS A 84 -10.90 -17.56 9.70
CA LYS A 84 -9.59 -17.81 10.34
C LYS A 84 -8.42 -17.54 9.40
N LYS A 85 -8.59 -17.80 8.09
CA LYS A 85 -7.56 -17.56 7.06
C LYS A 85 -7.11 -16.09 6.94
N TYR A 86 -7.95 -15.15 7.38
CA TYR A 86 -7.70 -13.72 7.30
C TYR A 86 -7.52 -13.07 8.67
N SER A 87 -7.30 -13.85 9.73
CA SER A 87 -6.84 -13.32 11.03
C SER A 87 -5.35 -13.10 10.90
N ARG A 88 -4.90 -11.85 11.06
CA ARG A 88 -3.48 -11.52 11.25
C ARG A 88 -3.18 -11.56 12.73
#